data_AF-A0A939TLH5-F1
#
_entry.id   AF-A0A939TLH5-F1
#
_cell.length_a   1.000
_cell.length_b   1.000
_cell.length_c   1.000
_cell.angle_alpha   90.00
_cell.angle_beta   90.00
_cell.angle_gamma   90.00
#
_symmetry.space_group_name_H-M   'P 1'
#
loop_
_entity.id
_entity.type
_entity.pdbx_description
1 polymer ?
#
loop_
_entity_poly.entity_id
_entity_poly.type
_entity_poly.pdbx_seq_one_letter_code
_entity_poly.pdbx_strand_id
1 'polypeptide(L)'
;MSGHEPPQDVARAAQRAVDWIAEGKAGKGFTETGEHRAHQLAERRAVPEADIKKMQQYFARHVVDRDAEGFQQGDEGYPSPGRVAWDAWGGDAGREWVGREKFSDL
;
A
#
# COMPACT_ATOMS: atom_id res chain seq x y z
N MET A 1 -22.62 4.18 2.75
CA MET A 1 -21.68 3.18 3.30
C MET A 1 -20.62 3.93 4.08
N SER A 2 -20.39 3.60 5.36
CA SER A 2 -19.33 4.21 6.16
C SER A 2 -17.97 3.70 5.68
N GLY A 3 -17.00 4.59 5.56
CA GLY A 3 -15.63 4.26 5.21
C GLY A 3 -14.71 5.39 5.63
N HIS A 4 -13.43 5.09 5.79
CA HIS A 4 -12.43 6.04 6.22
C HIS A 4 -11.69 6.59 5.02
N GLU A 5 -11.66 7.91 4.90
CA GLU A 5 -10.90 8.59 3.87
C GLU A 5 -9.39 8.42 4.12
N PRO A 6 -8.61 7.96 3.12
CA PRO A 6 -7.17 7.87 3.22
C PRO A 6 -6.53 9.25 3.46
N PRO A 7 -5.57 9.34 4.40
CA PRO A 7 -4.71 10.51 4.53
C PRO A 7 -3.93 10.82 3.24
N GLN A 8 -3.47 12.07 3.11
CA GLN A 8 -2.83 12.55 1.88
C GLN A 8 -1.50 11.86 1.57
N ASP A 9 -0.74 11.50 2.60
CA ASP A 9 0.52 10.75 2.51
C ASP A 9 0.29 9.29 2.04
N VAL A 10 -0.78 8.63 2.51
CA VAL A 10 -1.25 7.34 2.00
C VAL A 10 -1.54 7.44 0.50
N ALA A 11 -2.29 8.47 0.10
CA ALA A 11 -2.63 8.70 -1.30
C ALA A 11 -1.41 8.95 -2.19
N ARG A 12 -0.42 9.71 -1.70
CA ARG A 12 0.84 9.95 -2.42
C ARG A 12 1.63 8.67 -2.62
N ALA A 13 1.68 7.79 -1.63
CA ALA A 13 2.34 6.50 -1.78
C ALA A 13 1.61 5.61 -2.78
N ALA A 14 0.29 5.51 -2.67
CA ALA A 14 -0.53 4.76 -3.61
C ALA A 14 -0.41 5.27 -5.05
N GLN A 15 -0.33 6.59 -5.25
CA GLN A 15 -0.11 7.17 -6.58
C GLN A 15 1.23 6.75 -7.17
N ARG A 16 2.33 6.74 -6.39
CA ARG A 16 3.61 6.21 -6.88
C ARG A 16 3.50 4.76 -7.33
N ALA A 17 2.76 3.94 -6.60
CA ALA A 17 2.53 2.56 -7.00
C ALA A 17 1.71 2.45 -8.29
N VAL A 18 0.66 3.25 -8.45
CA VAL A 18 -0.10 3.34 -9.72
C VAL A 18 0.84 3.64 -10.89
N ASP A 19 1.73 4.62 -10.73
CA ASP A 19 2.68 5.00 -11.77
C ASP A 19 3.66 3.85 -12.08
N TRP A 20 4.19 3.18 -11.06
CA TRP A 20 5.08 2.02 -11.24
C TRP A 20 4.38 0.80 -11.85
N ILE A 21 3.11 0.57 -11.53
CA ILE A 21 2.29 -0.49 -12.14
C ILE A 21 2.14 -0.20 -13.63
N ALA A 22 1.84 1.04 -14.01
CA ALA A 22 1.73 1.46 -15.41
C ALA A 22 3.07 1.33 -16.17
N GLU A 23 4.19 1.52 -15.48
CA GLU A 23 5.54 1.29 -16.01
C GLU A 23 5.93 -0.19 -16.10
N GLY A 24 5.07 -1.12 -15.65
CA GLY A 24 5.33 -2.56 -15.68
C GLY A 24 6.31 -3.05 -14.60
N LYS A 25 6.52 -2.28 -13.53
CA LYS A 25 7.43 -2.63 -12.42
C LYS A 25 6.80 -3.53 -11.37
N ALA A 26 5.50 -3.79 -11.49
CA ALA A 26 4.82 -4.77 -10.65
C ALA A 26 5.33 -6.19 -10.94
N GLY A 27 5.48 -7.01 -9.90
CA GLY A 27 5.94 -8.40 -10.06
C GLY A 27 4.90 -9.30 -10.76
N LYS A 28 5.34 -10.44 -11.31
CA LYS A 28 4.46 -11.42 -11.98
C LYS A 28 3.31 -11.94 -11.10
N GLY A 29 3.45 -11.88 -9.78
CA GLY A 29 2.43 -12.28 -8.81
C GLY A 29 1.55 -11.12 -8.31
N PHE A 30 1.69 -9.92 -8.87
CA PHE A 30 0.85 -8.79 -8.51
C PHE A 30 -0.59 -9.06 -8.94
N THR A 31 -1.55 -8.68 -8.10
CA THR A 31 -2.97 -9.06 -8.27
C THR A 31 -3.85 -7.84 -8.51
N GLU A 32 -5.00 -8.07 -9.15
CA GLU A 32 -6.04 -7.04 -9.33
C GLU A 32 -6.50 -6.41 -8.00
N THR A 33 -6.41 -7.15 -6.89
CA THR A 33 -6.71 -6.60 -5.56
C THR A 33 -5.73 -5.50 -5.15
N GLY A 34 -4.43 -5.70 -5.43
CA GLY A 34 -3.40 -4.71 -5.16
C GLY A 34 -3.56 -3.48 -6.05
N GLU A 35 -3.84 -3.68 -7.34
CA GLU A 35 -4.10 -2.59 -8.28
C GLU A 35 -5.33 -1.77 -7.90
N HIS A 36 -6.44 -2.44 -7.59
CA HIS A 36 -7.66 -1.78 -7.13
C HIS A 36 -7.41 -0.95 -5.86
N ARG A 37 -6.65 -1.50 -4.90
CA ARG A 37 -6.30 -0.79 -3.66
C ARG A 37 -5.45 0.44 -3.95
N ALA A 38 -4.46 0.34 -4.85
CA ALA A 38 -3.61 1.46 -5.23
C ALA A 38 -4.47 2.61 -5.79
N HIS A 39 -5.34 2.34 -6.76
CA HIS A 39 -6.23 3.36 -7.33
C HIS A 39 -7.21 3.93 -6.30
N GLN A 40 -7.85 3.08 -5.47
CA GLN A 40 -8.76 3.54 -4.43
C GLN A 40 -8.08 4.52 -3.46
N LEU A 41 -6.87 4.18 -3.00
CA LEU A 41 -6.11 5.01 -2.06
C LEU A 41 -5.58 6.29 -2.71
N ALA A 42 -5.07 6.21 -3.95
CA ALA A 42 -4.58 7.36 -4.71
C ALA A 42 -5.69 8.41 -4.94
N GLU A 43 -6.90 7.96 -5.25
CA GLU A 43 -8.09 8.80 -5.42
C GLU A 43 -8.73 9.24 -4.09
N ARG A 44 -8.16 8.82 -2.95
CA ARG A 44 -8.69 9.06 -1.60
C ARG A 44 -10.15 8.62 -1.44
N ARG A 45 -10.57 7.58 -2.17
CA ARG A 45 -11.90 6.99 -1.99
C ARG A 45 -11.98 6.31 -0.63
N ALA A 46 -13.12 6.47 0.04
CA ALA A 46 -13.33 5.92 1.38
C ALA A 46 -13.10 4.40 1.42
N VAL A 47 -12.43 3.95 2.48
CA VAL A 47 -12.07 2.54 2.71
C VAL A 47 -12.93 1.95 3.84
N PRO A 48 -13.72 0.89 3.59
CA PRO A 48 -14.49 0.21 4.63
C PRO A 48 -13.61 -0.42 5.72
N GLU A 49 -14.11 -0.55 6.95
CA GLU A 49 -13.38 -1.17 8.07
C GLU A 49 -12.87 -2.59 7.76
N ALA A 50 -13.68 -3.40 7.07
CA ALA A 50 -13.29 -4.74 6.64
C ALA A 50 -12.04 -4.72 5.74
N ASP A 51 -11.85 -3.65 4.97
CA ASP A 51 -10.68 -3.47 4.14
C ASP A 51 -9.51 -2.86 4.92
N ILE A 52 -9.75 -1.97 5.90
CA ILE A 52 -8.72 -1.53 6.85
C ILE A 52 -8.10 -2.74 7.56
N LYS A 53 -8.91 -3.71 7.99
CA LYS A 53 -8.43 -4.96 8.59
C LYS A 53 -7.55 -5.77 7.62
N LYS A 54 -7.92 -5.85 6.34
CA LYS A 54 -7.08 -6.49 5.31
C LYS A 54 -5.75 -5.76 5.12
N MET A 55 -5.76 -4.41 5.16
CA MET A 55 -4.53 -3.60 5.10
C MET A 55 -3.62 -3.91 6.29
N GLN A 56 -4.16 -3.97 7.51
CA GLN A 56 -3.39 -4.36 8.71
C GLN A 56 -2.74 -5.74 8.55
N GLN A 57 -3.51 -6.74 8.10
CA GLN A 57 -3.02 -8.10 7.85
C GLN A 57 -1.99 -8.18 6.72
N TYR A 58 -2.12 -7.33 5.70
CA TYR A 58 -1.14 -7.23 4.64
C TYR A 58 0.20 -6.73 5.21
N PHE A 59 0.20 -5.59 5.90
CA PHE A 59 1.42 -5.02 6.46
C PHE A 59 2.08 -5.91 7.51
N ALA A 60 1.30 -6.61 8.34
CA ALA A 60 1.83 -7.55 9.32
C ALA A 60 2.62 -8.70 8.67
N ARG A 61 2.17 -9.18 7.50
CA ARG A 61 2.83 -10.27 6.78
C ARG A 61 4.03 -9.83 5.93
N HIS A 62 4.01 -8.60 5.42
CA HIS A 62 4.98 -8.11 4.43
C HIS A 62 5.96 -7.08 5.00
N VAL A 63 5.92 -6.79 6.31
CA VAL A 63 6.88 -5.84 6.93
C VAL A 63 8.33 -6.30 6.77
N VAL A 64 8.57 -7.60 6.71
CA VAL A 64 9.91 -8.19 6.50
C VAL A 64 10.43 -7.97 5.08
N ASP A 65 9.55 -7.74 4.10
CA ASP A 65 9.95 -7.50 2.71
C ASP A 65 10.69 -6.16 2.54
N ARG A 66 10.62 -5.28 3.55
CA ARG A 66 11.30 -3.98 3.59
C ARG A 66 12.82 -4.09 3.62
N ASP A 67 13.34 -5.25 3.99
CA ASP A 67 14.77 -5.55 4.09
C ASP A 67 15.35 -6.13 2.78
N ALA A 68 14.50 -6.38 1.78
CA ALA A 68 14.93 -6.89 0.47
C ALA A 68 15.57 -5.78 -0.39
N GLU A 69 16.48 -6.17 -1.27
CA GLU A 69 17.12 -5.28 -2.24
C GLU A 69 16.10 -4.57 -3.15
N GLY A 70 16.38 -3.31 -3.48
CA GLY A 70 15.51 -2.47 -4.30
C GLY A 70 14.28 -1.96 -3.55
N PHE A 71 14.15 -2.21 -2.24
CA PHE A 71 13.00 -1.74 -1.48
C PHE A 71 13.12 -0.26 -1.08
N GLN A 72 14.31 0.16 -0.67
CA GLN A 72 14.58 1.53 -0.24
C GLN A 72 14.97 2.39 -1.43
N GLN A 73 14.59 3.67 -1.37
CA GLN A 73 14.96 4.60 -2.42
C GLN A 73 16.49 4.76 -2.47
N GLY A 74 17.07 4.56 -3.65
CA GLY A 74 18.51 4.61 -3.85
C GLY A 74 19.19 3.24 -3.88
N ASP A 75 18.48 2.17 -3.50
CA ASP A 75 18.95 0.80 -3.69
C ASP A 75 19.06 0.48 -5.19
N GLU A 76 19.98 -0.44 -5.52
CA GLU A 76 20.01 -1.05 -6.84
C GLU A 76 18.67 -1.75 -7.13
N GLY A 77 18.15 -1.58 -8.34
CA GLY A 77 16.87 -2.17 -8.74
C GLY A 77 15.63 -1.50 -8.14
N TYR A 78 15.73 -0.32 -7.50
CA TYR A 78 14.56 0.40 -7.02
C TYR A 78 13.64 0.90 -8.15
N PRO A 79 12.30 0.75 -8.02
CA PRO A 79 11.61 0.02 -6.98
C PRO A 79 11.55 -1.49 -7.29
N SER A 80 11.76 -2.31 -6.27
CA SER A 80 11.52 -3.75 -6.35
C SER A 80 10.01 -4.06 -6.44
N PRO A 81 9.61 -5.25 -6.92
CA PRO A 81 8.20 -5.65 -6.92
C PRO A 81 7.53 -5.61 -5.54
N GLY A 82 8.28 -5.95 -4.48
CA GLY A 82 7.82 -5.86 -3.09
C GLY A 82 7.55 -4.42 -2.69
N ARG A 83 8.39 -3.47 -3.14
CA ARG A 83 8.17 -2.04 -2.91
C ARG A 83 6.95 -1.50 -3.64
N VAL A 84 6.75 -1.91 -4.89
CA VAL A 84 5.53 -1.54 -5.65
C VAL A 84 4.29 -2.01 -4.92
N ALA A 85 4.30 -3.27 -4.43
CA ALA A 85 3.19 -3.79 -3.65
C ALA A 85 3.00 -3.05 -2.32
N TRP A 86 4.08 -2.72 -1.61
CA TRP A 86 4.00 -1.95 -0.36
C TRP A 86 3.32 -0.59 -0.56
N ASP A 87 3.76 0.18 -1.56
CA ASP A 87 3.19 1.49 -1.86
C ASP A 87 1.75 1.37 -2.41
N ALA A 88 1.39 0.28 -3.11
CA ALA A 88 0.02 0.02 -3.55
C ALA A 88 -0.98 -0.09 -2.39
N TRP A 89 -0.52 -0.53 -1.23
CA TRP A 89 -1.30 -0.56 0.02
C TRP A 89 -1.15 0.73 0.86
N GLY A 90 -0.48 1.76 0.33
CA GLY A 90 -0.32 3.06 0.98
C GLY A 90 1.04 3.30 1.61
N GLY A 91 1.98 2.36 1.46
CA GLY A 91 3.34 2.50 1.96
C GLY A 91 3.42 2.59 3.48
N ASP A 92 4.50 3.20 3.99
CA ASP A 92 4.69 3.40 5.44
C ASP A 92 3.56 4.25 6.05
N ALA A 93 3.10 5.28 5.33
CA ALA A 93 1.93 6.08 5.73
C ALA A 93 0.65 5.23 5.85
N GLY A 94 0.46 4.27 4.94
CA GLY A 94 -0.67 3.33 4.95
C GLY A 94 -0.61 2.44 6.18
N ARG A 95 0.57 1.88 6.48
CA ARG A 95 0.82 1.06 7.66
C ARG A 95 0.54 1.82 8.96
N GLU A 96 1.04 3.04 9.06
CA GLU A 96 0.79 3.90 10.23
C GLU A 96 -0.68 4.29 10.35
N TRP A 97 -1.33 4.62 9.25
CA TRP A 97 -2.74 5.01 9.24
C TRP A 97 -3.66 3.90 9.77
N VAL A 98 -3.49 2.68 9.27
CA VAL A 98 -4.34 1.55 9.67
C VAL A 98 -3.96 0.98 11.04
N GLY A 99 -2.79 1.34 11.58
CA GLY A 99 -2.35 0.99 12.94
C GLY A 99 -2.78 1.98 14.03
N ARG A 100 -3.56 3.03 13.71
CA ARG A 100 -4.01 4.01 14.72
C ARG A 100 -5.00 3.39 15.71
N GLU A 101 -4.99 3.88 16.95
CA GLU A 101 -5.87 3.43 18.06
C GLU A 101 -7.35 3.29 17.68
N LYS A 102 -7.89 4.19 16.84
CA LYS A 102 -9.29 4.10 16.38
C LYS A 102 -9.61 2.83 15.57
N PHE A 103 -8.61 2.05 15.19
CA PHE A 103 -8.68 0.81 14.42
C PHE A 103 -8.14 -0.40 15.20
N SER A 104 -7.85 -0.25 16.50
CA SER A 104 -7.26 -1.32 17.32
C SER A 104 -8.21 -2.50 17.54
N ASP A 105 -9.52 -2.24 17.52
CA ASP A 105 -10.59 -3.23 17.73
C ASP A 105 -11.03 -3.95 16.43
N LEU A 106 -10.34 -3.72 15.30
CA LEU A 106 -10.71 -4.31 14.00
C LEU A 106 -10.25 -5.76 13.80
#